data_AF-A0A1I5JP12-F1
#
_entry.id   AF-A0A1I5JP12-F1
#
_cell.length_a   1.000
_cell.length_b   1.000
_cell.length_c   1.000
_cell.angle_alpha   90.00
_cell.angle_beta   90.00
_cell.angle_gamma   90.00
#
_symmetry.space_group_name_H-M   'P 1'
#
loop_
_entity.id
_entity.type
_entity.pdbx_description
1 polymer ?
#
loop_
_entity_poly.entity_id
_entity_poly.type
_entity_poly.pdbx_seq_one_letter_code
_entity_poly.pdbx_strand_id
1 'polypeptide(L)'
;MPQSPISRFGDGQPGERQYALVEGDQILSISEYRSTAPGDPSPGRRVLPVEYADSMPFDPDLHYRLDPVARVDGDRVVRVYPVILKSEDRA
;
A
#
# COMPACT_ATOMS: atom_id res chain seq x y z
N MET A 1 2.79 30.66 -11.26
CA MET A 1 2.47 29.23 -11.44
C MET A 1 2.29 28.65 -10.05
N PRO A 2 1.07 28.29 -9.61
CA PRO A 2 0.87 27.72 -8.28
C PRO A 2 1.44 26.30 -8.25
N GLN A 3 2.30 26.04 -7.26
CA GLN A 3 2.86 24.72 -7.02
C GLN A 3 1.74 23.76 -6.62
N SER A 4 1.62 22.65 -7.33
CA SER A 4 0.72 21.56 -6.98
C SER A 4 1.02 21.12 -5.54
N PRO A 5 0.01 21.02 -4.66
CA PRO A 5 0.23 20.43 -3.35
C PRO A 5 0.70 18.99 -3.57
N ILE A 6 1.85 18.66 -2.99
CA ILE A 6 2.32 17.29 -2.83
C ILE A 6 1.15 16.56 -2.15
N SER A 7 0.45 15.72 -2.93
CA SER A 7 -0.64 14.91 -2.43
C SER A 7 -0.09 14.12 -1.25
N ARG A 8 -0.59 14.49 -0.05
CA ARG A 8 -0.55 13.62 1.12
C ARG A 8 -0.94 12.23 0.64
N PHE A 9 -0.13 11.23 0.97
CA PHE A 9 -0.55 9.84 1.07
C PHE A 9 -1.71 9.80 2.08
N GLY A 10 -2.90 10.15 1.60
CA GLY A 10 -4.12 10.22 2.37
C GLY A 10 -4.73 8.85 2.40
N ASP A 11 -5.07 8.40 3.60
CA ASP A 11 -6.16 7.49 3.92
C ASP A 11 -6.96 7.08 2.68
N GLY A 12 -6.79 5.81 2.29
CA GLY A 12 -7.62 5.20 1.26
C GLY A 12 -9.08 5.51 1.56
N GLN A 13 -9.66 6.37 0.75
CA GLN A 13 -11.08 6.71 0.81
C GLN A 13 -11.86 5.40 0.73
N PRO A 14 -12.89 5.16 1.57
CA PRO A 14 -13.68 3.94 1.50
C PRO A 14 -14.32 3.84 0.11
N GLY A 15 -13.72 3.04 -0.77
CA GLY A 15 -14.13 2.89 -2.18
C GLY A 15 -13.00 2.99 -3.21
N GLU A 16 -11.84 3.56 -2.88
CA GLU A 16 -10.68 3.60 -3.80
C GLU A 16 -9.90 2.28 -3.74
N ARG A 17 -10.26 1.34 -4.63
CA ARG A 17 -9.52 0.09 -4.81
C ARG A 17 -8.21 0.38 -5.55
N GLN A 18 -7.09 -0.02 -4.95
CA GLN A 18 -5.77 0.03 -5.60
C GLN A 18 -5.41 -1.34 -6.18
N TYR A 19 -4.57 -1.32 -7.21
CA TYR A 19 -4.12 -2.52 -7.89
C TYR A 19 -2.60 -2.48 -8.09
N ALA A 20 -1.97 -3.65 -8.11
CA ALA A 20 -0.55 -3.82 -8.36
C ALA A 20 -0.34 -4.68 -9.61
N LEU A 21 0.62 -4.28 -10.44
CA LEU A 21 1.10 -5.07 -11.55
C LEU A 21 2.20 -6.00 -11.03
N VAL A 22 2.01 -7.30 -11.20
CA VAL A 22 2.94 -8.33 -10.77
C VAL A 22 3.33 -9.24 -11.93
N GLU A 23 4.53 -9.80 -11.86
CA GLU A 23 5.04 -10.83 -12.77
C GLU A 23 5.61 -11.96 -11.92
N GLY A 24 4.97 -13.13 -11.93
CA GLY A 24 5.26 -14.17 -10.94
C GLY A 24 5.00 -13.67 -9.51
N ASP A 25 6.04 -13.71 -8.66
CA ASP A 25 6.05 -13.21 -7.27
C ASP A 25 6.62 -11.78 -7.14
N GLN A 26 7.04 -11.19 -8.26
CA GLN A 26 7.66 -9.88 -8.28
C GLN A 26 6.61 -8.79 -8.51
N ILE A 27 6.63 -7.77 -7.65
CA ILE A 27 5.82 -6.56 -7.81
C ILE A 27 6.57 -5.60 -8.74
N LEU A 28 6.01 -5.32 -9.91
CA LEU A 28 6.60 -4.42 -10.90
C LEU A 28 6.22 -2.97 -10.64
N SER A 29 4.95 -2.73 -10.29
CA SER A 29 4.44 -1.39 -10.00
C SER A 29 3.20 -1.46 -9.11
N ILE A 30 3.07 -0.48 -8.22
CA ILE A 30 1.86 -0.22 -7.43
C ILE A 30 1.36 1.14 -7.91
N SER A 31 0.21 1.17 -8.56
CA SER A 31 -0.38 2.41 -9.06
C SER A 31 -1.83 2.50 -8.62
N GLU A 32 -2.27 3.72 -8.30
CA GLU A 32 -3.68 4.03 -8.07
C GLU A 32 -4.47 3.87 -9.38
N TYR A 33 -4.72 2.63 -9.81
CA TYR A 33 -5.73 2.32 -10.81
C TYR A 33 -7.09 2.53 -10.15
N ARG A 34 -7.44 3.80 -9.99
CA ARG A 34 -8.70 4.22 -9.41
C ARG A 34 -9.81 3.58 -10.25
N SER A 35 -10.53 2.67 -9.61
CA SER A 35 -11.83 2.13 -10.03
C SER A 35 -11.84 0.87 -10.91
N THR A 36 -10.86 0.58 -11.77
CA THR A 36 -10.89 -0.63 -12.63
C THR A 36 -9.50 -1.18 -12.90
N ALA A 37 -9.35 -2.51 -12.84
CA ALA A 37 -8.13 -3.18 -13.31
C ALA A 37 -7.84 -2.75 -14.77
N PRO A 38 -6.58 -2.41 -15.13
CA PRO A 38 -6.25 -2.13 -16.51
C PRO A 38 -6.59 -3.33 -17.40
N GLY A 39 -7.03 -3.05 -18.63
CA GLY A 39 -7.31 -4.08 -19.64
C GLY A 39 -6.11 -5.01 -19.84
N ASP A 40 -6.41 -6.28 -20.09
CA ASP A 40 -5.52 -7.45 -20.11
C ASP A 40 -4.01 -7.14 -20.07
N PRO A 41 -3.32 -7.43 -18.94
CA PRO A 41 -1.89 -7.23 -18.86
C PRO A 41 -1.14 -8.13 -19.87
N SER A 42 0.07 -7.74 -20.26
CA SER A 42 0.91 -8.57 -21.13
C SER A 42 1.01 -10.01 -20.63
N PRO A 43 1.13 -11.01 -21.52
CA PRO A 43 1.18 -12.42 -21.12
C PRO A 43 2.27 -12.66 -20.06
N GLY A 44 1.87 -13.26 -18.92
CA GLY A 44 2.74 -13.50 -17.76
C GLY A 44 2.62 -12.45 -16.65
N ARG A 45 1.97 -11.31 -16.90
CA ARG A 45 1.70 -10.29 -15.88
C ARG A 45 0.28 -10.41 -15.35
N ARG A 46 0.08 -10.05 -14.10
CA ARG A 46 -1.22 -10.07 -13.42
C ARG A 46 -1.46 -8.74 -12.73
N VAL A 47 -2.71 -8.32 -12.72
CA VAL A 47 -3.17 -7.17 -11.95
C VAL A 47 -3.86 -7.73 -10.73
N LEU A 48 -3.28 -7.51 -9.56
CA LEU A 48 -3.84 -8.01 -8.31
C LEU A 48 -4.36 -6.83 -7.46
N PRO A 49 -5.50 -6.97 -6.77
CA PRO A 49 -5.95 -5.97 -5.81
C PRO A 49 -4.93 -5.80 -4.69
N VAL A 50 -4.78 -4.56 -4.22
CA VAL A 50 -3.91 -4.20 -3.11
C VAL A 50 -4.75 -4.08 -1.84
N GLU A 51 -4.41 -4.86 -0.84
CA GLU A 51 -4.97 -4.76 0.50
C GLU A 51 -3.96 -4.12 1.46
N TYR A 52 -4.47 -3.31 2.37
CA TYR A 52 -3.68 -2.64 3.39
C TYR A 52 -3.92 -3.30 4.74
N ALA A 53 -2.83 -3.59 5.45
CA ALA A 53 -2.87 -4.11 6.80
C ALA A 53 -1.79 -3.45 7.65
N ASP A 54 -2.07 -3.23 8.92
CA ASP A 54 -1.03 -2.99 9.90
C ASP A 54 -0.49 -4.32 10.43
N SER A 55 0.79 -4.36 10.78
CA SER A 55 1.39 -5.55 11.43
C SER A 55 0.85 -5.84 12.83
N MET A 56 0.25 -4.84 13.48
CA MET A 56 -0.41 -4.91 14.79
C MET A 56 -1.41 -3.75 14.92
N PRO A 57 -2.32 -3.76 15.91
CA PRO A 57 -3.24 -2.64 16.15
C PRO A 57 -2.49 -1.30 16.26
N PHE A 58 -2.92 -0.32 15.47
CA PHE A 58 -2.29 1.00 15.44
C PHE A 58 -2.95 1.94 16.45
N ASP A 59 -2.10 2.53 17.31
CA ASP A 59 -2.46 3.62 18.23
C ASP A 59 -1.54 4.80 17.90
N PRO A 60 -2.08 5.94 17.43
CA PRO A 60 -1.26 7.08 16.98
C PRO A 60 -0.53 7.78 18.12
N ASP A 61 -0.94 7.61 19.38
CA ASP A 61 -0.26 8.19 20.53
C ASP A 61 0.95 7.32 20.90
N LEU A 62 0.80 5.99 20.86
CA LEU A 62 1.81 5.02 21.30
C LEU A 62 2.73 4.48 20.19
N HIS A 63 2.39 4.63 18.90
CA HIS A 63 3.11 3.98 17.82
C HIS A 63 3.59 4.89 16.70
N TYR A 64 4.68 4.48 16.04
CA TYR A 64 5.06 4.95 14.70
C TYR A 64 4.67 3.90 13.67
N ARG A 65 4.14 4.38 12.53
CA ARG A 65 3.90 3.58 11.34
C ARG A 65 5.07 3.82 10.37
N LEU A 66 5.81 2.76 10.04
CA LEU A 66 6.91 2.83 9.07
C LEU A 66 6.40 2.68 7.65
N ASP A 67 7.29 2.91 6.68
CA ASP A 67 7.01 2.64 5.28
C ASP A 67 6.55 1.19 5.06
N PRO A 68 5.46 0.98 4.30
CA PRO A 68 4.87 -0.33 4.15
C PRO A 68 5.73 -1.23 3.27
N VAL A 69 5.79 -2.50 3.64
CA VAL A 69 6.38 -3.55 2.82
C VAL A 69 5.26 -4.23 2.03
N ALA A 70 5.43 -4.35 0.72
CA ALA A 70 4.48 -5.00 -0.16
C ALA A 70 4.93 -6.44 -0.46
N ARG A 71 3.98 -7.38 -0.45
CA ARG A 71 4.22 -8.79 -0.85
C ARG A 71 3.06 -9.34 -1.65
N VAL A 72 3.35 -10.26 -2.58
CA VAL A 72 2.33 -11.03 -3.27
C VAL A 72 1.81 -12.11 -2.33
N ASP A 73 0.49 -12.26 -2.24
CA ASP A 73 -0.21 -13.22 -1.40
C ASP A 73 -1.26 -13.93 -2.27
N GLY A 74 -0.77 -14.83 -3.13
CA GLY A 74 -1.60 -15.58 -4.08
C GLY A 74 -2.26 -14.70 -5.16
N ASP A 75 -3.51 -14.32 -4.90
CA ASP A 75 -4.39 -13.53 -5.78
C ASP A 75 -4.41 -12.03 -5.43
N ARG A 76 -3.68 -11.61 -4.41
CA ARG A 76 -3.65 -10.20 -3.96
C ARG A 76 -2.23 -9.74 -3.66
N VAL A 77 -2.06 -8.43 -3.55
CA VAL A 77 -0.85 -7.83 -2.98
C VAL A 77 -1.20 -7.23 -1.63
N VAL A 78 -0.46 -7.61 -0.59
CA VAL A 78 -0.66 -7.07 0.75
C VAL A 78 0.44 -6.05 1.05
N ARG A 79 0.04 -4.81 1.34
CA ARG A 79 0.92 -3.78 1.91
C ARG A 79 0.77 -3.80 3.42
N VAL A 80 1.80 -4.30 4.09
CA VAL A 80 1.86 -4.34 5.54
C VAL A 80 2.63 -3.13 6.04
N TYR A 81 1.99 -2.30 6.85
CA TYR A 81 2.67 -1.23 7.58
C TYR A 81 3.30 -1.79 8.86
N PRO A 82 4.64 -1.74 9.00
CA PRO A 82 5.27 -2.07 10.26
C PRO A 82 4.88 -1.01 11.30
N VAL A 83 4.33 -1.47 12.42
CA VAL A 83 3.97 -0.62 13.55
C VAL A 83 4.98 -0.90 14.65
N ILE A 84 5.64 0.16 15.11
CA ILE A 84 6.62 0.08 16.19
C ILE A 84 6.17 0.98 17.33
N LEU A 85 6.50 0.61 18.57
CA LEU A 85 6.29 1.49 19.72
C LEU A 85 7.15 2.74 19.55
N LYS A 86 6.58 3.90 19.89
CA LYS A 86 7.40 5.07 20.17
C LYS A 86 8.18 4.73 21.43
N SER A 87 9.49 4.56 21.31
CA SER A 87 10.33 4.48 22.50
C SER A 87 10.08 5.75 23.31
N GLU A 88 9.57 5.59 24.53
CA GLU A 88 9.66 6.64 25.54
C GLU A 88 11.14 6.73 25.91
N ASP A 89 11.94 7.47 25.13
CA ASP A 89 13.24 7.92 25.61
C ASP A 89 12.97 8.94 26.71
N ARG A 90 12.81 8.42 27.92
CA ARG A 90 12.83 9.20 29.15
C ARG A 90 13.79 8.51 30.10
N ALA A 91 15.07 8.80 29.92
CA ALA A 91 16.09 8.73 30.96
C ALA A 91 16.72 10.11 31.10
#